data_AF-A0A2G1X344-F1
#
_entry.id   AF-A0A2G1X344-F1
#
_cell.length_a   1.000
_cell.length_b   1.000
_cell.length_c   1.000
_cell.angle_alpha   90.00
_cell.angle_beta   90.00
_cell.angle_gamma   90.00
#
_symmetry.space_group_name_H-M   'P 1'
#
loop_
_entity.id
_entity.type
_entity.pdbx_description
1 polymer ?
#
loop_
_entity_poly.entity_id
_entity_poly.type
_entity_poly.pdbx_seq_one_letter_code
_entity_poly.pdbx_strand_id
1 'polypeptide(L)' 'MATCDVCGEYENLPYQCKRCGQTFCAEHRLPENHNCPG' A
#
# COMPACT_ATOMS: atom_id res chain seq x y z
N MET A 1 -6.99 -8.48 7.24
CA MET A 1 -6.45 -7.43 8.12
C MET A 1 -4.98 -7.29 7.82
N ALA A 2 -4.60 -6.26 7.08
CA ALA A 2 -3.19 -6.01 6.79
C ALA A 2 -2.87 -4.53 7.02
N THR A 3 -1.63 -4.29 7.40
CA THR A 3 -1.08 -2.97 7.68
C THR A 3 -0.48 -2.39 6.41
N CYS A 4 -0.62 -1.08 6.24
CA CYS A 4 0.08 -0.35 5.20
C CYS A 4 1.58 -0.36 5.49
N ASP A 5 2.39 -0.77 4.51
CA ASP A 5 3.87 -0.80 4.61
C ASP A 5 4.50 0.61 4.61
N VAL A 6 3.74 1.65 4.24
CA VAL A 6 4.19 3.05 4.18
C VAL A 6 3.92 3.78 5.49
N CYS A 7 2.66 3.77 5.96
CA CYS A 7 2.26 4.51 7.16
C CYS A 7 1.97 3.63 8.38
N GLY A 8 1.87 2.31 8.22
CA GLY A 8 1.50 1.40 9.31
C GLY A 8 0.00 1.32 9.61
N GLU A 9 -0.85 2.01 8.84
CA GLU A 9 -2.29 2.04 9.07
C GLU A 9 -2.93 0.66 8.88
N TYR A 10 -3.83 0.29 9.80
CA TYR A 10 -4.50 -0.99 9.80
C TYR A 10 -5.76 -0.93 8.94
N GLU A 11 -5.78 -1.64 7.82
CA GLU A 11 -6.90 -1.61 6.88
C GLU A 11 -7.59 -2.96 6.78
N ASN A 12 -8.93 -2.90 6.71
CA ASN A 12 -9.75 -4.08 6.48
C ASN A 12 -9.67 -4.54 5.01
N LEU A 13 -9.50 -3.60 4.07
CA LEU A 13 -9.33 -3.85 2.64
C LEU A 13 -7.95 -3.34 2.18
N PRO A 14 -6.89 -4.10 2.46
CA PRO A 14 -5.56 -3.72 2.01
C PRO A 14 -5.45 -3.75 0.49
N TYR A 15 -4.77 -2.76 -0.07
CA TYR A 15 -4.44 -2.70 -1.48
C TYR A 15 -3.04 -3.26 -1.71
N GLN A 16 -2.94 -4.39 -2.41
CA GLN A 16 -1.65 -4.94 -2.79
C GLN A 16 -1.23 -4.42 -4.17
N CYS A 17 -0.11 -3.70 -4.22
CA CYS A 17 0.41 -3.23 -5.49
C CYS A 17 1.02 -4.40 -6.27
N LYS A 18 0.59 -4.61 -7.52
CA LYS A 18 1.11 -5.70 -8.36
C LYS A 18 2.54 -5.49 -8.88
N ARG A 19 3.09 -4.29 -8.73
CA ARG A 19 4.44 -3.95 -9.19
C ARG A 19 5.49 -4.26 -8.14
N CYS A 20 5.35 -3.68 -6.94
CA CYS A 20 6.26 -3.90 -5.82
C CYS A 20 5.84 -5.05 -4.89
N GLY A 21 4.61 -5.55 -4.99
CA GLY A 21 4.11 -6.64 -4.13
C GLY A 21 3.74 -6.22 -2.70
N GLN A 22 3.96 -4.95 -2.32
CA GLN A 22 3.68 -4.41 -1.00
C GLN A 22 2.20 -4.10 -0.78
N THR A 23 1.84 -3.98 0.51
CA THR A 23 0.47 -3.75 0.96
C THR A 23 0.30 -2.30 1.42
N PHE A 24 -0.74 -1.63 0.92
CA PHE A 24 -0.98 -0.21 1.15
C PHE A 24 -2.42 0.06 1.59
N CYS A 25 -2.63 1.15 2.30
CA CYS A 25 -3.98 1.63 2.64
C CYS A 25 -4.64 2.35 1.45
N ALA A 26 -5.91 2.71 1.59
CA ALA A 26 -6.66 3.42 0.55
C ALA A 26 -5.97 4.73 0.08
N GLU A 27 -5.19 5.38 0.96
CA GLU A 27 -4.43 6.59 0.63
C GLU A 27 -3.10 6.27 -0.08
N HIS A 28 -2.38 5.23 0.36
CA HIS A 28 -1.08 4.86 -0.20
C HIS A 28 -1.15 3.91 -1.41
N ARG A 29 -2.35 3.53 -1.87
CA ARG A 29 -2.53 2.63 -3.04
C ARG A 29 -1.99 3.20 -4.36
N LEU A 30 -1.87 4.52 -4.45
CA LEU A 30 -1.40 5.21 -5.65
C LEU A 30 0.13 5.14 -5.75
N PRO A 31 0.71 4.94 -6.95
CA PRO A 31 2.15 4.82 -7.14
C PRO A 31 2.95 6.01 -6.60
N GLU A 32 2.36 7.21 -6.68
CA GLU A 32 2.96 8.46 -6.20
C GLU A 32 3.10 8.50 -4.67
N ASN A 33 2.19 7.85 -3.94
CA ASN A 33 2.17 7.87 -2.48
C ASN A 33 3.09 6.81 -1.85
N HIS A 34 3.52 5.79 -2.60
CA HIS A 34 4.45 4.77 -2.10
C HIS A 34 5.75 4.68 -2.90
N ASN A 35 6.04 5.68 -3.74
CA ASN A 35 7.22 5.71 -4.63
C ASN A 35 7.47 4.36 -5.30
N CYS A 36 6.45 3.85 -6.01
CA CYS A 36 6.49 2.52 -6.58
C CYS A 36 7.74 2.33 -7.46
N PRO A 37 8.67 1.41 -7.11
CA PRO A 37 9.80 1.08 -7.97
C PRO A 37 9.22 0.37 -9.20
N GLY A 38 9.27 1.08 -10.33
CA GLY A 38 8.62 0.69 -11.58
C GLY A 38 9.05 -0.67 -12.11
#